data_AF-A0A7V9J774-F1
#
_entry.id   AF-A0A7V9J774-F1
#
_cell.length_a   1.000
_cell.length_b   1.000
_cell.length_c   1.000
_cell.angle_alpha   90.00
_cell.angle_beta   90.00
_cell.angle_gamma   90.00
#
_symmetry.space_group_name_H-M   'P 1'
#
loop_
_entity.id
_entity.type
_entity.pdbx_description
1 polymer ?
#
loop_
_entity_poly.entity_id
_entity_poly.type
_entity_poly.pdbx_seq_one_letter_code
_entity_poly.pdbx_strand_id
1 'polypeptide(L)'
;VAVSPVLLIMDLGRPRRFYNMLRVFKPTSAMSMGSWLLSVYGTMAGATAVLGVLGRLPRLQVLLDGAAGVLGLPFATYTAVLLSDSSIPVWQEARGHLPFVFAASAGASAGAASVLLAPAGHEGPARRLTLVAAAAELTAHQAMTRRLAALGEPYEQGDGGRYAKAAKSCTAAGAVLVAAGRHRRWASMAGATLVLAGAICERWAVFRAGFQSAADPTYAVADQRRRLGLA
;
A
#
# COMPACT_ATOMS: atom_id res chain seq x y z
N VAL A 1 0.67 -12.69 -2.74
CA VAL A 1 0.52 -13.50 -1.51
C VAL A 1 1.64 -14.53 -1.33
N ALA A 2 2.04 -15.33 -2.32
CA ALA A 2 3.09 -16.34 -2.13
C ALA A 2 4.51 -15.76 -1.92
N VAL A 3 4.85 -14.67 -2.61
CA VAL A 3 6.20 -14.07 -2.56
C VAL A 3 6.45 -13.33 -1.24
N SER A 4 5.45 -12.63 -0.70
CA SER A 4 5.61 -11.74 0.44
C SER A 4 6.06 -12.44 1.74
N PRO A 5 5.49 -13.59 2.14
CA PRO A 5 5.96 -14.36 3.30
C PRO A 5 7.39 -14.84 3.13
N VAL A 6 7.80 -15.26 1.92
CA VAL A 6 9.17 -15.72 1.68
C VAL A 6 10.16 -14.58 1.89
N LEU A 7 9.89 -13.40 1.32
CA LEU A 7 10.71 -12.21 1.54
C LEU A 7 10.78 -11.83 3.02
N LEU A 8 9.65 -11.88 3.74
CA LEU A 8 9.61 -11.58 5.18
C LEU A 8 10.41 -12.59 6.02
N ILE A 9 10.32 -13.88 5.68
CA ILE A 9 11.07 -14.96 6.35
C ILE A 9 12.58 -14.80 6.12
N MET A 10 12.97 -14.36 4.92
CA MET A 10 14.37 -14.04 4.60
C MET A 10 14.86 -12.80 5.35
N ASP A 11 14.03 -11.75 5.44
CA ASP A 11 14.34 -10.49 6.13
C ASP A 11 14.52 -10.67 7.65
N LEU A 12 13.81 -11.64 8.25
CA LEU A 12 13.93 -11.98 9.67
C LEU A 12 15.35 -12.43 10.11
N GLY A 13 16.24 -12.81 9.18
CA GLY A 13 17.61 -13.29 9.44
C GLY A 13 17.70 -14.62 10.22
N ARG A 14 16.64 -15.01 10.92
CA ARG A 14 16.45 -16.30 11.61
C ARG A 14 15.03 -16.83 11.31
N PRO A 15 14.85 -17.64 10.25
CA PRO A 15 13.53 -18.03 9.73
C PRO A 15 12.66 -18.76 10.76
N ARG A 16 13.27 -19.51 11.70
CA ARG A 16 12.56 -20.20 12.80
C ARG A 16 11.79 -19.23 13.72
N ARG A 17 12.12 -17.94 13.75
CA ARG A 17 11.42 -16.94 14.60
C ARG A 17 10.03 -16.58 14.10
N PHE A 18 9.70 -16.84 12.82
CA PHE A 18 8.36 -16.56 12.30
C PHE A 18 7.27 -17.29 13.10
N TYR A 19 7.50 -18.57 13.44
CA TYR A 19 6.58 -19.33 14.28
C TYR A 19 6.39 -18.72 15.68
N ASN A 20 7.41 -18.07 16.23
CA ASN A 20 7.29 -17.40 17.53
C ASN A 20 6.40 -16.15 17.45
N MET A 21 6.35 -15.48 16.29
CA MET A 21 5.46 -14.33 16.08
C MET A 21 3.99 -14.73 16.02
N LEU A 22 3.69 -15.96 15.57
CA LEU A 22 2.34 -16.51 15.50
C LEU A 22 1.84 -17.14 16.82
N ARG A 23 2.68 -17.19 17.87
CA ARG A 23 2.25 -17.73 19.18
C ARG A 23 1.39 -16.77 19.99
N VAL A 24 1.63 -15.47 19.85
CA VAL A 24 0.99 -14.44 20.68
C VAL A 24 0.19 -13.52 19.79
N PHE A 25 -1.10 -13.39 20.09
CA PHE A 25 -1.96 -12.36 19.51
C PHE A 25 -1.89 -11.11 20.38
N LYS A 26 -1.19 -10.07 19.90
CA LYS A 26 -1.02 -8.81 20.62
C LYS A 26 -1.59 -7.64 19.79
N PRO A 27 -2.87 -7.27 20.00
CA PRO A 27 -3.52 -6.19 19.26
C PRO A 27 -2.79 -4.85 19.32
N THR A 28 -2.08 -4.59 20.42
CA THR A 28 -1.33 -3.34 20.63
C THR A 28 0.02 -3.31 19.89
N SER A 29 0.39 -4.37 19.17
CA SER A 29 1.64 -4.44 18.40
C SER A 29 1.32 -4.57 16.91
N ALA A 30 1.67 -3.54 16.14
CA ALA A 30 1.49 -3.54 14.68
C ALA A 30 2.21 -4.74 14.01
N MET A 31 3.36 -5.15 14.56
CA MET A 31 4.13 -6.29 14.05
C MET A 31 3.43 -7.63 14.29
N SER A 32 2.83 -7.85 15.47
CA SER A 32 2.02 -9.06 15.76
C SER A 32 0.79 -9.10 14.85
N MET A 33 0.06 -7.98 14.74
CA MET A 33 -1.10 -7.88 13.85
C MET A 33 -0.74 -8.14 12.39
N GLY A 34 0.41 -7.65 11.92
CA GLY A 34 0.89 -7.90 10.55
C GLY A 34 1.12 -9.39 10.27
N SER A 35 1.74 -10.13 11.19
CA SER A 35 1.95 -11.58 11.03
C SER A 35 0.64 -12.37 11.00
N TRP A 36 -0.31 -12.01 11.87
CA TRP A 36 -1.64 -12.64 11.89
C TRP A 36 -2.44 -12.31 10.63
N LEU A 37 -2.49 -11.04 10.21
CA LEU A 37 -3.16 -10.62 8.98
C LEU A 37 -2.56 -11.33 7.76
N LEU A 38 -1.23 -11.35 7.63
CA LEU A 38 -0.54 -12.03 6.53
C LEU A 38 -0.89 -13.52 6.49
N SER A 39 -0.94 -14.18 7.65
CA SER A 39 -1.25 -15.61 7.74
C SER A 39 -2.70 -15.88 7.34
N VAL A 40 -3.67 -15.19 7.94
CA VAL A 40 -5.10 -15.41 7.66
C VAL A 40 -5.46 -15.02 6.24
N TYR A 41 -5.08 -13.82 5.79
CA TYR A 41 -5.31 -13.36 4.42
C TYR A 41 -4.59 -14.29 3.43
N GLY A 42 -3.36 -14.68 3.73
CA GLY A 42 -2.57 -15.55 2.88
C GLY A 42 -3.18 -16.95 2.71
N THR A 43 -3.67 -17.54 3.80
CA THR A 43 -4.38 -18.82 3.76
C THR A 43 -5.69 -18.72 2.98
N MET A 44 -6.49 -17.66 3.20
CA MET A 44 -7.75 -17.49 2.46
C MET A 44 -7.52 -17.29 0.97
N ALA A 45 -6.64 -16.35 0.59
CA ALA A 45 -6.31 -16.09 -0.81
C ALA A 45 -5.68 -17.31 -1.50
N GLY A 46 -4.80 -18.03 -0.80
CA GLY A 46 -4.21 -19.27 -1.29
C GLY A 46 -5.24 -20.39 -1.48
N ALA A 47 -6.13 -20.58 -0.52
CA ALA A 47 -7.22 -21.56 -0.59
C ALA A 47 -8.18 -21.24 -1.76
N THR A 48 -8.57 -19.98 -1.94
CA THR A 48 -9.38 -19.57 -3.09
C THR A 48 -8.67 -19.90 -4.41
N ALA A 49 -7.38 -19.57 -4.53
CA ALA A 49 -6.63 -19.86 -5.76
C ALA A 49 -6.60 -21.37 -6.06
N VAL A 50 -6.39 -22.21 -5.05
CA VAL A 50 -6.41 -23.68 -5.19
C VAL A 50 -7.79 -24.19 -5.58
N LEU A 51 -8.86 -23.72 -4.92
CA LEU A 51 -10.24 -24.12 -5.25
C LEU A 51 -10.63 -23.70 -6.68
N GLY A 52 -10.21 -22.52 -7.11
CA GLY A 52 -10.44 -22.01 -8.46
C GLY A 52 -9.73 -22.86 -9.52
N VAL A 53 -8.48 -23.28 -9.28
CA VAL A 53 -7.74 -24.18 -10.18
C VAL A 53 -8.37 -25.58 -10.23
N LEU A 54 -8.82 -26.10 -9.09
CA LEU A 54 -9.45 -27.42 -9.01
C LEU A 54 -10.90 -27.44 -9.51
N GLY A 55 -11.53 -26.26 -9.68
CA GLY A 55 -12.93 -26.14 -10.08
C GLY A 55 -13.91 -26.75 -9.06
N ARG A 56 -13.56 -26.78 -7.77
CA ARG A 56 -14.34 -27.43 -6.71
C ARG A 56 -14.92 -26.44 -5.71
N LEU A 57 -16.11 -26.77 -5.18
CA LEU A 57 -16.79 -26.04 -4.11
C LEU A 57 -16.96 -24.53 -4.40
N PRO A 58 -17.70 -24.15 -5.46
CA PRO A 58 -17.84 -22.74 -5.88
C PRO A 58 -18.45 -21.84 -4.80
N ARG A 59 -19.33 -22.39 -3.94
CA ARG A 59 -19.90 -21.65 -2.80
C ARG A 59 -18.83 -21.29 -1.76
N LEU A 60 -17.91 -22.22 -1.49
CA LEU A 60 -16.81 -21.98 -0.56
C LEU A 60 -15.82 -20.99 -1.15
N GLN A 61 -15.55 -21.07 -2.44
CA GLN A 61 -14.69 -20.10 -3.15
C GLN A 61 -15.23 -18.67 -3.00
N VAL A 62 -16.54 -18.45 -3.25
CA VAL A 62 -17.16 -17.12 -3.10
C VAL A 62 -17.07 -16.60 -1.67
N LEU A 63 -17.26 -17.47 -0.67
CA LEU A 63 -17.11 -17.10 0.75
C LEU A 63 -15.68 -16.69 1.08
N LEU A 64 -14.69 -17.46 0.60
CA LEU A 64 -13.28 -17.17 0.82
C LEU A 64 -12.82 -15.91 0.08
N ASP A 65 -13.33 -15.65 -1.13
CA ASP A 65 -13.09 -14.40 -1.87
C ASP A 65 -13.67 -13.20 -1.12
N GLY A 66 -14.90 -13.31 -0.62
CA GLY A 66 -15.52 -12.26 0.19
C GLY A 66 -14.71 -11.99 1.46
N ALA A 67 -14.31 -13.04 2.17
CA ALA A 67 -13.50 -12.93 3.38
C ALA A 67 -12.10 -12.34 3.09
N ALA A 68 -11.44 -12.77 2.02
CA ALA A 68 -10.16 -12.21 1.57
C ALA A 68 -10.30 -10.74 1.16
N GLY A 69 -11.41 -10.35 0.53
CA GLY A 69 -11.72 -8.96 0.20
C GLY A 69 -11.84 -8.07 1.45
N VAL A 70 -12.55 -8.54 2.48
CA VAL A 70 -12.68 -7.82 3.75
C VAL A 70 -11.34 -7.75 4.49
N LEU A 71 -10.61 -8.86 4.60
CA LEU A 71 -9.30 -8.90 5.26
C LEU A 71 -8.21 -8.17 4.48
N GLY A 72 -8.40 -7.96 3.17
CA GLY A 72 -7.50 -7.19 2.33
C GLY A 72 -7.39 -5.72 2.76
N LEU A 73 -8.44 -5.15 3.36
CA LEU A 73 -8.44 -3.78 3.86
C LEU A 73 -7.44 -3.55 5.01
N PRO A 74 -7.52 -4.26 6.16
CA PRO A 74 -6.52 -4.13 7.22
C PRO A 74 -5.14 -4.62 6.76
N PHE A 75 -5.08 -5.60 5.86
CA PHE A 75 -3.80 -6.05 5.29
C PHE A 75 -3.14 -5.00 4.38
N ALA A 76 -3.92 -4.17 3.68
CA ALA A 76 -3.39 -3.07 2.88
C ALA A 76 -2.83 -1.92 3.74
N THR A 77 -3.40 -1.71 4.94
CA THR A 77 -3.09 -0.55 5.79
C THR A 77 -2.12 -0.82 6.93
N TYR A 78 -1.94 -2.07 7.37
CA TYR A 78 -1.12 -2.35 8.55
C TYR A 78 0.32 -1.86 8.42
N THR A 79 0.89 -1.87 7.21
CA THR A 79 2.24 -1.36 6.97
C THR A 79 2.34 0.14 7.26
N ALA A 80 1.32 0.91 6.91
CA ALA A 80 1.26 2.33 7.26
C ALA A 80 1.18 2.52 8.78
N VAL A 81 0.38 1.72 9.47
CA VAL A 81 0.28 1.76 10.94
C VAL A 81 1.64 1.44 11.58
N LEU A 82 2.34 0.43 11.07
CA LEU A 82 3.67 0.06 11.55
C LEU A 82 4.70 1.19 11.35
N LEU A 83 4.67 1.87 10.21
CA LEU A 83 5.54 3.02 9.96
C LEU A 83 5.20 4.20 10.88
N SER A 84 3.91 4.49 11.06
CA SER A 84 3.43 5.59 11.89
C SER A 84 3.59 5.38 13.40
N ASP A 85 3.78 4.14 13.86
CA ASP A 85 4.10 3.81 15.26
C ASP A 85 5.58 4.02 15.60
N SER A 86 6.40 4.44 14.63
CA SER A 86 7.81 4.77 14.84
C SER A 86 8.01 6.21 15.34
N SER A 87 9.21 6.51 15.81
CA SER A 87 9.63 7.85 16.23
C SER A 87 10.06 8.75 15.05
N ILE A 88 9.83 8.34 13.80
CA ILE A 88 10.20 9.14 12.63
C ILE A 88 9.17 10.27 12.44
N PRO A 89 9.58 11.55 12.50
CA PRO A 89 8.64 12.67 12.63
C PRO A 89 7.55 12.68 11.56
N VAL A 90 7.94 12.55 10.28
CA VAL A 90 7.01 12.57 9.15
C VAL A 90 6.00 11.42 9.18
N TRP A 91 6.40 10.20 9.55
CA TRP A 91 5.48 9.06 9.58
C TRP A 91 4.53 9.13 10.77
N GLN A 92 5.02 9.58 11.92
CA GLN A 92 4.25 9.71 13.15
C GLN A 92 3.19 10.82 13.03
N GLU A 93 3.55 11.94 12.40
CA GLU A 93 2.60 13.03 12.15
C GLU A 93 1.60 12.66 11.06
N ALA A 94 2.02 11.88 10.05
CA ALA A 94 1.14 11.38 9.01
C ALA A 94 0.19 10.25 9.46
N ARG A 95 0.19 9.82 10.73
CA ARG A 95 -0.57 8.65 11.23
C ARG A 95 -2.07 8.67 10.87
N GLY A 96 -2.68 9.85 10.78
CA GLY A 96 -4.08 10.01 10.40
C GLY A 96 -4.36 9.90 8.90
N HIS A 97 -3.34 9.98 8.04
CA HIS A 97 -3.50 10.03 6.59
C HIS A 97 -2.77 8.90 5.85
N LEU A 98 -1.63 8.43 6.38
CA LEU A 98 -0.79 7.40 5.76
C LEU A 98 -1.55 6.08 5.49
N PRO A 99 -2.42 5.59 6.39
CA PRO A 99 -3.23 4.39 6.10
C PRO A 99 -4.12 4.54 4.87
N PHE A 100 -4.67 5.72 4.61
CA PHE A 100 -5.49 5.97 3.43
C PHE A 100 -4.69 5.97 2.14
N VAL A 101 -3.48 6.53 2.17
CA VAL A 101 -2.53 6.47 1.03
C VAL A 101 -2.19 5.01 0.70
N PHE A 102 -1.87 4.21 1.71
CA PHE A 102 -1.55 2.79 1.52
C PHE A 102 -2.75 1.97 1.05
N ALA A 103 -3.95 2.20 1.60
CA ALA A 103 -5.17 1.54 1.15
C ALA A 103 -5.47 1.85 -0.32
N ALA A 104 -5.43 3.13 -0.69
CA ALA A 104 -5.69 3.56 -2.05
C ALA A 104 -4.63 3.03 -3.02
N SER A 105 -3.35 3.07 -2.66
CA SER A 105 -2.28 2.54 -3.50
C SER A 105 -2.32 1.02 -3.67
N ALA A 106 -2.68 0.29 -2.60
CA ALA A 106 -2.94 -1.14 -2.68
C ALA A 106 -4.13 -1.43 -3.60
N GLY A 107 -5.22 -0.67 -3.51
CA GLY A 107 -6.36 -0.79 -4.41
C GLY A 107 -6.01 -0.49 -5.86
N ALA A 108 -5.23 0.57 -6.12
CA ALA A 108 -4.83 0.98 -7.46
C ALA A 108 -3.93 -0.08 -8.11
N SER A 109 -2.96 -0.60 -7.37
CA SER A 109 -2.09 -1.68 -7.83
C SER A 109 -2.83 -3.01 -8.02
N ALA A 110 -3.75 -3.37 -7.12
CA ALA A 110 -4.59 -4.57 -7.28
C ALA A 110 -5.51 -4.48 -8.51
N GLY A 111 -6.13 -3.31 -8.71
CA GLY A 111 -6.93 -3.02 -9.91
C GLY A 111 -6.09 -3.10 -11.18
N ALA A 112 -4.93 -2.46 -11.20
CA ALA A 112 -4.03 -2.44 -12.35
C ALA A 112 -3.50 -3.85 -12.69
N ALA A 113 -3.08 -4.62 -11.69
CA ALA A 113 -2.70 -6.02 -11.89
C ALA A 113 -3.88 -6.85 -12.46
N SER A 114 -5.09 -6.60 -11.97
CA SER A 114 -6.29 -7.25 -12.50
C SER A 114 -6.59 -6.86 -13.94
N VAL A 115 -6.31 -5.62 -14.37
CA VAL A 115 -6.41 -5.19 -15.78
C VAL A 115 -5.45 -5.96 -16.67
N LEU A 116 -4.23 -6.23 -16.19
CA LEU A 116 -3.22 -7.00 -16.96
C LEU A 116 -3.57 -8.48 -17.06
N LEU A 117 -4.19 -9.05 -16.02
CA LEU A 117 -4.43 -10.50 -15.92
C LEU A 117 -5.85 -10.91 -16.34
N ALA A 118 -6.81 -9.99 -16.37
CA ALA A 118 -8.19 -10.33 -16.70
C ALA A 118 -8.35 -10.79 -18.17
N PRO A 119 -9.21 -11.79 -18.43
CA PRO A 119 -9.60 -12.16 -19.78
C PRO A 119 -10.22 -10.99 -20.54
N ALA A 120 -10.00 -10.96 -21.86
CA ALA A 120 -10.59 -9.95 -22.74
C ALA A 120 -12.12 -9.93 -22.56
N GLY A 121 -12.68 -8.74 -22.37
CA GLY A 121 -14.12 -8.53 -22.15
C GLY A 121 -14.57 -8.43 -20.68
N HIS A 122 -13.75 -8.85 -19.71
CA HIS A 122 -14.10 -8.79 -18.27
C HIS A 122 -13.34 -7.71 -17.49
N GLU A 123 -12.68 -6.78 -18.18
CA GLU A 123 -11.83 -5.74 -17.58
C GLU A 123 -12.63 -4.61 -16.89
N GLY A 124 -13.96 -4.56 -17.05
CA GLY A 124 -14.81 -3.47 -16.57
C GLY A 124 -14.62 -3.14 -15.07
N PRO A 125 -14.82 -4.11 -14.16
CA PRO A 125 -14.63 -3.90 -12.72
C PRO A 125 -13.18 -3.55 -12.36
N ALA A 126 -12.19 -4.23 -12.96
CA ALA A 126 -10.77 -3.98 -12.71
C ALA A 126 -10.35 -2.55 -13.07
N ARG A 127 -10.82 -2.03 -14.22
CA ARG A 127 -10.58 -0.65 -14.62
C ARG A 127 -11.23 0.34 -13.66
N ARG A 128 -12.50 0.12 -13.27
CA ARG A 128 -13.19 1.00 -12.31
C ARG A 128 -12.45 1.07 -10.97
N LEU A 129 -12.04 -0.09 -10.45
CA LEU A 129 -11.25 -0.15 -9.22
C LEU A 129 -9.93 0.62 -9.38
N THR A 130 -9.20 0.41 -10.48
CA THR A 130 -7.95 1.13 -10.77
C THR A 130 -8.15 2.64 -10.77
N LEU A 131 -9.20 3.13 -11.45
CA LEU A 131 -9.46 4.56 -11.58
C LEU A 131 -9.89 5.20 -10.26
N VAL A 132 -10.82 4.57 -9.54
CA VAL A 132 -11.29 5.06 -8.23
C VAL A 132 -10.16 5.07 -7.22
N ALA A 133 -9.37 3.99 -7.17
CA ALA A 133 -8.27 3.89 -6.24
C ALA A 133 -7.10 4.81 -6.60
N ALA A 134 -6.81 5.04 -7.89
CA ALA A 134 -5.83 6.03 -8.34
C ALA A 134 -6.25 7.46 -7.95
N ALA A 135 -7.53 7.80 -8.12
CA ALA A 135 -8.05 9.09 -7.66
C ALA A 135 -7.97 9.21 -6.13
N ALA A 136 -8.30 8.15 -5.40
CA ALA A 136 -8.14 8.10 -3.94
C ALA A 136 -6.67 8.22 -3.51
N GLU A 137 -5.71 7.63 -4.23
CA GLU A 137 -4.29 7.71 -3.93
C GLU A 137 -3.79 9.14 -4.08
N LEU A 138 -4.08 9.77 -5.22
CA LEU A 138 -3.68 11.15 -5.50
C LEU A 138 -4.29 12.14 -4.50
N THR A 139 -5.57 11.95 -4.14
CA THR A 139 -6.25 12.83 -3.18
C THR A 139 -5.76 12.60 -1.74
N ALA A 140 -5.56 11.35 -1.32
CA ALA A 140 -5.02 11.02 0.00
C ALA A 140 -3.59 11.54 0.16
N HIS A 141 -2.73 11.35 -0.85
CA HIS A 141 -1.36 11.87 -0.83
C HIS A 141 -1.34 13.40 -0.74
N GLN A 142 -2.18 14.08 -1.54
CA GLN A 142 -2.30 15.54 -1.53
C GLN A 142 -2.86 16.07 -0.20
N ALA A 143 -3.83 15.37 0.40
CA ALA A 143 -4.38 15.72 1.71
C ALA A 143 -3.33 15.54 2.82
N MET A 144 -2.55 14.46 2.75
CA MET A 144 -1.45 14.18 3.69
C MET A 144 -0.38 15.28 3.65
N THR A 145 0.13 15.65 2.46
CA THR A 145 1.14 16.71 2.31
C THR A 145 0.63 18.05 2.81
N ARG A 146 -0.62 18.42 2.49
CA ARG A 146 -1.23 19.66 2.99
C ARG A 146 -1.37 19.68 4.52
N ARG A 147 -1.69 18.54 5.12
CA ARG A 147 -1.83 18.40 6.59
C ARG A 147 -0.49 18.43 7.31
N LEU A 148 0.55 17.88 6.70
CA LEU A 148 1.92 17.94 7.22
C LEU A 148 2.52 19.35 7.15
N ALA A 149 2.05 20.20 6.22
CA ALA A 149 2.53 21.57 6.03
C ALA A 149 4.06 21.61 5.93
N ALA A 150 4.76 22.33 6.82
CA ALA A 150 6.23 22.39 6.84
C ALA A 150 6.91 21.02 7.06
N LEU A 151 6.25 20.07 7.75
CA LEU A 151 6.76 18.70 7.89
C LEU A 151 6.57 17.89 6.60
N GLY A 152 5.84 18.40 5.62
CA GLY A 152 5.61 17.75 4.33
C GLY A 152 6.74 17.97 3.32
N GLU A 153 7.68 18.87 3.61
CA GLU A 153 8.79 19.22 2.73
C GLU A 153 9.62 18.02 2.23
N PRO A 154 9.87 16.94 3.02
CA PRO A 154 10.52 15.73 2.51
C PRO A 154 9.77 14.99 1.40
N TYR A 155 8.46 15.23 1.24
CA TYR A 155 7.67 14.73 0.10
C TYR A 155 7.68 15.67 -1.11
N GLU A 156 8.25 16.86 -1.00
CA GLU A 156 8.33 17.84 -2.09
C GLU A 156 9.76 18.00 -2.63
N GLN A 157 10.75 17.82 -1.76
CA GLN A 157 12.17 18.01 -2.02
C GLN A 157 13.00 16.73 -1.88
N GLY A 158 14.25 16.77 -2.36
CA GLY A 158 15.19 15.65 -2.31
C GLY A 158 14.69 14.38 -3.00
N ASP A 159 15.24 13.25 -2.59
CA ASP A 159 14.84 11.92 -3.10
C ASP A 159 13.36 11.60 -2.83
N GLY A 160 12.83 11.88 -1.63
CA GLY A 160 11.42 11.67 -1.30
C GLY A 160 10.49 12.39 -2.28
N GLY A 161 10.77 13.66 -2.57
CA GLY A 161 10.03 14.44 -3.55
C GLY A 161 10.18 13.98 -5.00
N ARG A 162 11.35 13.46 -5.39
CA ARG A 162 11.53 12.86 -6.74
C ARG A 162 10.64 11.64 -6.93
N TYR A 163 10.61 10.75 -5.94
CA TYR A 163 9.74 9.58 -5.98
C TYR A 163 8.26 9.96 -5.88
N ALA A 164 7.89 10.96 -5.06
CA ALA A 164 6.50 11.43 -4.97
C ALA A 164 6.00 12.03 -6.29
N LYS A 165 6.84 12.83 -6.97
CA LYS A 165 6.52 13.38 -8.30
C LYS A 165 6.39 12.28 -9.35
N ALA A 166 7.28 11.28 -9.32
CA ALA A 166 7.21 10.12 -10.20
C ALA A 166 5.96 9.27 -9.94
N ALA A 167 5.61 9.04 -8.67
CA ALA A 167 4.39 8.34 -8.28
C ALA A 167 3.15 9.07 -8.82
N LYS A 168 3.05 10.37 -8.54
CA LYS A 168 1.95 11.23 -9.00
C LYS A 168 1.81 11.22 -10.52
N SER A 169 2.90 11.37 -11.26
CA SER A 169 2.85 11.40 -12.73
C SER A 169 2.51 10.03 -13.32
N CYS A 170 3.12 8.95 -12.82
CA CYS A 170 2.85 7.58 -13.26
C CYS A 170 1.40 7.17 -12.96
N THR A 171 0.91 7.40 -11.74
CA THR A 171 -0.48 7.08 -11.36
C THR A 171 -1.49 7.89 -12.17
N ALA A 172 -1.26 9.20 -12.34
CA ALA A 172 -2.16 10.05 -13.13
C ALA A 172 -2.17 9.68 -14.62
N ALA A 173 -1.00 9.56 -15.25
CA ALA A 173 -0.89 9.16 -16.64
C ALA A 173 -1.44 7.74 -16.87
N GLY A 174 -1.15 6.82 -15.96
CA GLY A 174 -1.66 5.46 -15.98
C GLY A 174 -3.19 5.42 -15.89
N ALA A 175 -3.79 6.19 -14.98
CA ALA A 175 -5.24 6.30 -14.86
C ALA A 175 -5.89 6.86 -16.13
N VAL A 176 -5.30 7.90 -16.73
CA VAL A 176 -5.79 8.46 -18.01
C VAL A 176 -5.73 7.41 -19.13
N LEU A 177 -4.64 6.67 -19.24
CA LEU A 177 -4.50 5.60 -20.23
C LEU A 177 -5.46 4.43 -20.00
N VAL A 178 -5.71 4.04 -18.74
CA VAL A 178 -6.70 3.02 -18.40
C VAL A 178 -8.12 3.47 -18.75
N ALA A 179 -8.45 4.75 -18.52
CA ALA A 179 -9.74 5.32 -18.87
C ALA A 179 -9.94 5.40 -20.40
N ALA A 180 -8.93 5.90 -21.13
CA ALA A 180 -8.96 6.01 -22.59
C ALA A 180 -8.86 4.65 -23.30
N GLY A 181 -8.24 3.66 -22.65
CA GLY A 181 -7.99 2.31 -23.17
C GLY A 181 -9.22 1.41 -23.27
N ARG A 182 -10.44 1.92 -23.05
CA ARG A 182 -11.69 1.14 -23.09
C ARG A 182 -11.85 0.30 -24.36
N HIS A 183 -11.36 0.80 -25.50
CA HIS A 183 -11.41 0.15 -26.80
C HIS A 183 -10.07 -0.42 -27.27
N ARG A 184 -8.96 -0.08 -26.59
CA ARG A 184 -7.59 -0.42 -27.01
C ARG A 184 -6.89 -1.12 -25.86
N ARG A 185 -6.89 -2.46 -25.89
CA ARG A 185 -6.33 -3.28 -24.81
C ARG A 185 -4.88 -2.93 -24.47
N TRP A 186 -4.05 -2.69 -25.49
CA TRP A 186 -2.66 -2.28 -25.29
C TRP A 186 -2.52 -0.97 -24.48
N ALA A 187 -3.43 0.00 -24.69
CA ALA A 187 -3.41 1.27 -23.96
C ALA A 187 -3.84 1.06 -22.50
N SER A 188 -4.82 0.19 -22.26
CA SER A 188 -5.21 -0.17 -20.89
C SER A 188 -4.11 -0.94 -20.17
N MET A 189 -3.38 -1.81 -20.86
CA MET A 189 -2.23 -2.53 -20.30
C MET A 189 -1.06 -1.58 -20.00
N ALA A 190 -0.72 -0.69 -20.92
CA ALA A 190 0.31 0.33 -20.70
C ALA A 190 -0.04 1.23 -19.51
N GLY A 191 -1.31 1.64 -19.41
CA GLY A 191 -1.80 2.42 -18.28
C GLY A 191 -1.72 1.66 -16.96
N ALA A 192 -2.12 0.39 -16.94
CA ALA A 192 -2.01 -0.46 -15.76
C ALA A 192 -0.55 -0.63 -15.30
N THR A 193 0.37 -0.84 -16.23
CA THR A 193 1.81 -0.90 -15.94
C THR A 193 2.33 0.40 -15.33
N LEU A 194 1.89 1.55 -15.84
CA LEU A 194 2.23 2.85 -15.24
C LEU A 194 1.67 3.02 -13.83
N VAL A 195 0.43 2.59 -13.56
CA VAL A 195 -0.12 2.62 -12.20
C VAL A 195 0.68 1.72 -11.25
N LEU A 196 1.13 0.55 -11.69
CA LEU A 196 2.00 -0.33 -10.89
C LEU A 196 3.36 0.32 -10.61
N ALA A 197 3.95 0.99 -11.60
CA ALA A 197 5.17 1.77 -11.41
C ALA A 197 4.95 2.92 -10.41
N GLY A 198 3.82 3.61 -10.51
CA GLY A 198 3.41 4.64 -9.56
C GLY A 198 3.33 4.12 -8.12
N ALA A 199 2.70 2.97 -7.91
CA ALA A 199 2.57 2.33 -6.59
C ALA A 199 3.93 1.89 -5.98
N ILE A 200 4.93 1.59 -6.81
CA ILE A 200 6.31 1.33 -6.34
C ILE A 200 6.98 2.65 -5.94
N CYS A 201 6.89 3.67 -6.79
CA CYS A 201 7.41 5.00 -6.51
C CYS A 201 6.80 5.59 -5.24
N GLU A 202 5.50 5.40 -4.99
CA GLU A 202 4.82 5.90 -3.79
C GLU A 202 5.40 5.28 -2.51
N ARG A 203 5.64 3.95 -2.51
CA ARG A 203 6.29 3.26 -1.38
C ARG A 203 7.70 3.79 -1.13
N TRP A 204 8.46 4.05 -2.20
CA TRP A 204 9.80 4.65 -2.09
C TRP A 204 9.77 6.11 -1.65
N ALA A 205 8.74 6.87 -2.03
CA ALA A 205 8.55 8.24 -1.59
C ALA A 205 8.36 8.29 -0.07
N VAL A 206 7.44 7.49 0.47
CA VAL A 206 7.22 7.37 1.93
C VAL A 206 8.49 6.91 2.65
N PHE A 207 9.17 5.90 2.11
CA PHE A 207 10.40 5.39 2.70
C PHE A 207 11.49 6.47 2.76
N ARG A 208 11.82 7.11 1.63
CA ARG A 208 12.88 8.12 1.56
C ARG A 208 12.54 9.38 2.33
N ALA A 209 11.29 9.85 2.27
CA ALA A 209 10.83 11.00 3.04
C ALA A 209 11.01 10.78 4.55
N GLY A 210 10.77 9.57 5.05
CA GLY A 210 11.03 9.22 6.45
C GLY A 210 12.50 9.30 6.84
N PHE A 211 13.39 8.71 6.03
CA PHE A 211 14.84 8.80 6.30
C PHE A 211 15.37 10.23 6.23
N GLN A 212 14.88 11.03 5.29
CA GLN A 212 15.25 12.45 5.18
C GLN A 212 14.79 13.25 6.40
N SER A 213 13.54 13.03 6.83
CA SER A 213 13.00 13.64 8.05
C SER A 213 13.77 13.24 9.30
N ALA A 214 14.24 11.99 9.38
CA ALA A 214 14.99 11.51 10.52
C ALA A 214 16.44 12.03 10.55
N ALA A 215 17.02 12.30 9.39
CA ALA A 215 18.39 12.80 9.27
C ALA A 215 18.52 14.30 9.60
N ASP A 216 17.45 15.09 9.41
CA ASP A 216 17.47 16.52 9.69
C ASP A 216 16.96 16.81 11.11
N PRO A 217 17.83 17.32 12.01
CA PRO A 217 17.48 17.61 13.40
C PRO A 217 16.40 18.68 13.55
N THR A 218 16.17 19.50 12.52
CA THR A 218 15.11 20.50 12.50
C THR A 218 13.75 19.84 12.67
N TYR A 219 13.49 18.72 11.98
CA TYR A 219 12.21 18.02 12.10
C TYR A 219 12.07 17.23 13.41
N ALA A 220 13.17 16.72 13.97
CA ALA A 220 13.15 16.00 15.24
C ALA A 220 12.99 16.92 16.46
N VAL A 221 13.74 18.03 16.50
CA VAL A 221 13.78 18.94 17.66
C VAL A 221 12.65 19.97 17.61
N ALA A 222 12.29 20.50 16.45
CA ALA A 222 11.23 21.51 16.36
C ALA A 222 9.83 20.91 16.63
N ASP A 223 9.61 19.64 16.27
CA ASP A 223 8.38 18.94 16.64
C ASP A 223 8.30 18.70 18.16
N GLN A 224 9.39 18.24 18.78
CA GLN A 224 9.48 18.08 20.23
C GLN A 224 9.25 19.40 20.99
N ARG A 225 9.88 20.50 20.55
CA ARG A 225 9.70 21.82 21.16
C ARG A 225 8.27 22.34 21.03
N ARG A 226 7.62 22.16 19.87
CA ARG A 226 6.19 22.50 19.69
C ARG A 226 5.30 21.75 20.65
N ARG A 227 5.51 20.44 20.81
CA ARG A 227 4.71 19.59 21.73
C ARG A 227 4.88 19.97 23.19
N LEU A 228 6.06 20.49 23.56
CA LEU A 228 6.36 20.98 24.90
C LEU A 228 5.93 22.45 25.12
N GLY A 229 5.39 23.13 24.11
CA GLY A 229 5.01 24.55 24.20
C GLY A 229 6.19 25.50 24.29
N LEU A 230 7.37 25.09 23.81
CA LEU A 230 8.64 25.82 23.88
C LEU A 230 8.98 26.54 22.56
N ALA A 231 8.01 26.69 21.67
CA ALA A 231 8.17 27.23 20.31
C ALA A 231 7.27 28.45 20.10
#